data_AF-A0A960RRP0-F1
#
_entry.id   AF-A0A960RRP0-F1
#
_cell.length_a   1.000
_cell.length_b   1.000
_cell.length_c   1.000
_cell.angle_alpha   90.00
_cell.angle_beta   90.00
_cell.angle_gamma   90.00
#
_symmetry.space_group_name_H-M   'P 1'
#
loop_
_entity.id
_entity.type
_entity.pdbx_description
1 polymer ?
#
loop_
_entity_poly.entity_id
_entity_poly.type
_entity_poly.pdbx_seq_one_letter_code
_entity_poly.pdbx_strand_id
1 'polypeptide(L)'
;MKKELILLLFICPLVFFYVFSNNNKNKPLIKTHLTLQHPFEELAGSGTDDWNYIQTKRDYKDLETYKALYKKNCNCQFNSSPIFKIPKTIHLIWVGPKPFPQGSVETVRTWMAHHPDWTFIFWTDRKRPAPCKGMKTRYASDFSFQFLGDQFAESKNWGEKSDLWRYEILYQQGGIYIDHDAKCLRPFHGLNTGYDFYACLEMPHEGIEDLAVTAGIGIIGSKPRHPVLREAIQKVLDRWDSVTENFSSSDPLVQARRVAHRSYIALTYAFEKGLNHPENTDIVFPACYFYPKHGLPAFYSEHYYGTSWHSLDETSNQKYFLSSLRSLRTRDAKILRVELFCLFALIGCFTLYFLINRELKTK
;
A
#
# COMPACT_ATOMS: atom_id res chain seq x y z
N MET A 1 33.64 19.15 45.00
CA MET A 1 33.79 17.84 44.34
C MET A 1 32.86 16.72 44.84
N LYS A 2 32.79 16.33 46.13
CA LYS A 2 31.89 15.22 46.55
C LYS A 2 30.38 15.54 46.52
N LYS A 3 29.97 16.81 46.69
CA LYS A 3 28.54 17.19 46.74
C LYS A 3 27.90 17.43 45.36
N GLU A 4 28.66 17.87 44.38
CA GLU A 4 28.16 18.15 43.01
C GLU A 4 27.97 16.87 42.18
N LEU A 5 28.80 15.84 42.43
CA LEU A 5 28.69 14.53 41.76
C LEU A 5 27.45 13.74 42.20
N ILE A 6 27.02 13.93 43.45
CA ILE A 6 25.80 13.30 43.98
C ILE A 6 24.55 13.93 43.35
N LEU A 7 24.56 15.23 43.07
CA LEU A 7 23.41 15.92 42.47
C LEU A 7 23.12 15.42 41.03
N LEU A 8 24.18 15.13 40.26
CA LEU A 8 24.08 14.56 38.90
C LEU A 8 23.52 13.12 38.90
N LEU A 9 23.79 12.34 39.95
CA LEU A 9 23.28 10.97 40.09
C LEU A 9 21.78 10.90 40.39
N PHE A 10 21.18 11.97 40.92
CA PHE A 10 19.73 12.03 41.21
C PHE A 10 18.90 12.70 40.11
N ILE A 11 19.48 13.57 39.29
CA ILE A 11 18.75 14.27 38.21
C ILE A 11 18.51 13.35 37.00
N CYS A 12 19.48 12.49 36.64
CA CYS A 12 19.36 11.57 35.51
C CYS A 12 18.19 10.57 35.62
N PRO A 13 17.93 9.92 36.77
CA PRO A 13 16.80 9.00 36.93
C PRO A 13 15.43 9.69 36.86
N LEU A 14 15.32 10.93 37.32
CA LEU A 14 14.07 11.70 37.32
C LEU A 14 13.66 12.16 35.91
N VAL A 15 14.63 12.55 35.08
CA VAL A 15 14.39 12.83 33.65
C VAL A 15 14.02 11.56 32.91
N PHE A 16 14.66 10.43 33.24
CA PHE A 16 14.29 9.11 32.71
C PHE A 16 12.83 8.77 33.08
N PHE A 17 12.44 8.90 34.35
CA PHE A 17 11.07 8.63 34.78
C PHE A 17 10.04 9.56 34.13
N TYR A 18 10.35 10.85 33.95
CA TYR A 18 9.44 11.80 33.31
C TYR A 18 9.24 11.54 31.81
N VAL A 19 10.31 11.14 31.10
CA VAL A 19 10.25 10.80 29.66
C VAL A 19 9.52 9.47 29.44
N PHE A 20 9.71 8.48 30.30
CA PHE A 20 9.08 7.16 30.15
C PHE A 20 7.67 7.07 30.75
N SER A 21 7.31 7.89 31.74
CA SER A 21 5.96 7.92 32.33
C SER A 21 4.91 8.56 31.40
N ASN A 22 5.33 9.44 30.49
CA ASN A 22 4.41 10.18 29.62
C ASN A 22 4.07 9.48 28.29
N ASN A 23 4.54 8.24 28.09
CA ASN A 23 4.26 7.43 26.90
C ASN A 23 2.94 6.63 26.96
N ASN A 24 2.17 6.76 28.05
CA ASN A 24 0.80 6.26 28.13
C ASN A 24 -0.23 7.28 27.64
N LYS A 25 0.03 7.93 26.50
CA LYS A 25 -1.04 8.62 25.77
C LYS A 25 -1.89 7.57 25.07
N ASN A 26 -3.08 7.34 25.64
CA ASN A 26 -4.25 6.69 25.05
C ASN A 26 -4.00 6.12 23.64
N LYS A 27 -3.64 4.84 23.54
CA LYS A 27 -3.83 4.13 22.27
C LYS A 27 -5.30 4.30 21.88
N PRO A 28 -5.62 4.88 20.72
CA PRO A 28 -7.00 4.99 20.30
C PRO A 28 -7.61 3.58 20.33
N LEU A 29 -8.77 3.46 20.98
CA LEU A 29 -9.56 2.24 20.92
C LEU A 29 -9.83 1.97 19.44
N ILE A 30 -9.20 0.93 18.89
CA ILE A 30 -9.51 0.43 17.56
C ILE A 30 -11.01 0.11 17.59
N LYS A 31 -11.80 0.88 16.84
CA LYS A 31 -13.24 0.68 16.75
C LYS A 31 -13.48 -0.64 16.01
N THR A 32 -13.66 -1.72 16.77
CA THR A 32 -13.89 -3.08 16.24
C THR A 32 -15.28 -3.26 15.60
N HIS A 33 -16.13 -2.23 15.62
CA HIS A 33 -17.49 -2.26 15.10
C HIS A 33 -17.75 -1.16 14.05
N LEU A 34 -16.98 -1.15 12.95
CA LEU A 34 -17.35 -0.34 11.78
C LEU A 34 -18.36 -1.08 10.90
N THR A 35 -19.26 -0.30 10.30
CA THR A 35 -20.24 -0.73 9.30
C THR A 35 -20.19 0.22 8.10
N LEU A 36 -20.72 -0.19 6.95
CA LEU A 36 -20.76 0.65 5.73
C LEU A 36 -21.46 2.02 5.91
N GLN A 37 -22.21 2.21 6.99
CA GLN A 37 -22.91 3.45 7.32
C GLN A 37 -22.03 4.48 8.06
N HIS A 38 -20.84 4.08 8.50
CA HIS A 38 -19.93 4.98 9.20
C HIS A 38 -19.36 6.08 8.29
N PRO A 39 -18.88 7.20 8.86
CA PRO A 39 -18.27 8.28 8.09
C PRO A 39 -17.10 7.80 7.22
N PHE A 40 -16.91 8.44 6.07
CA PHE A 40 -15.87 8.10 5.11
C PHE A 40 -14.48 8.05 5.74
N GLU A 41 -14.16 9.01 6.61
CA GLU A 41 -12.88 9.11 7.29
C GLU A 41 -12.63 7.91 8.20
N GLU A 42 -13.64 7.47 8.96
CA GLU A 42 -13.53 6.28 9.81
C GLU A 42 -13.29 5.02 8.96
N LEU A 43 -14.01 4.90 7.86
CA LEU A 43 -13.82 3.83 6.89
C LEU A 43 -12.46 3.90 6.18
N ALA A 44 -11.86 5.09 6.07
CA ALA A 44 -10.54 5.31 5.51
C ALA A 44 -9.42 5.17 6.57
N GLY A 45 -9.79 4.92 7.84
CA GLY A 45 -8.86 4.62 8.92
C GLY A 45 -8.56 5.78 9.87
N SER A 46 -9.42 6.81 9.93
CA SER A 46 -9.29 7.86 10.94
C SER A 46 -9.37 7.26 12.34
N GLY A 47 -8.38 7.55 13.17
CA GLY A 47 -8.21 6.90 14.48
C GLY A 47 -7.14 5.81 14.52
N THR A 48 -6.46 5.55 13.40
CA THR A 48 -5.22 4.74 13.35
C THR A 48 -3.99 5.62 13.21
N ASP A 49 -2.80 5.07 13.47
CA ASP A 49 -1.54 5.80 13.37
C ASP A 49 -1.23 6.25 11.93
N ASP A 50 -1.74 5.52 10.92
CA ASP A 50 -1.62 5.85 9.50
C ASP A 50 -2.24 7.21 9.18
N TRP A 51 -3.31 7.59 9.89
CA TRP A 51 -3.98 8.89 9.68
C TRP A 51 -3.04 10.08 9.94
N ASN A 52 -1.97 9.89 10.72
CA ASN A 52 -0.97 10.94 10.99
C ASN A 52 -0.15 11.34 9.77
N TYR A 53 -0.18 10.57 8.67
CA TYR A 53 0.47 10.92 7.41
C TYR A 53 -0.29 12.01 6.63
N ILE A 54 -1.55 12.28 6.97
CA ILE A 54 -2.33 13.36 6.35
C ILE A 54 -1.92 14.70 6.97
N GLN A 55 -1.05 15.43 6.29
CA GLN A 55 -0.43 16.64 6.86
C GLN A 55 -0.49 17.83 5.91
N THR A 56 -0.43 17.57 4.60
CA THR A 56 -0.31 18.63 3.60
C THR A 56 -1.68 19.09 3.11
N LYS A 57 -1.74 20.31 2.55
CA LYS A 57 -2.96 20.81 1.89
C LYS A 57 -3.43 19.89 0.76
N ARG A 58 -2.51 19.18 0.10
CA ARG A 58 -2.82 18.22 -0.95
C ARG A 58 -3.57 17.03 -0.37
N ASP A 59 -3.08 16.43 0.71
CA ASP A 59 -3.70 15.24 1.32
C ASP A 59 -5.16 15.50 1.71
N TYR A 60 -5.42 16.65 2.36
CA TYR A 60 -6.79 17.05 2.72
C TYR A 60 -7.68 17.29 1.50
N LYS A 61 -7.13 17.88 0.43
CA LYS A 61 -7.87 18.11 -0.83
C LYS A 61 -8.22 16.78 -1.50
N ASP A 62 -7.30 15.83 -1.53
CA ASP A 62 -7.51 14.52 -2.14
C ASP A 62 -8.58 13.73 -1.37
N LEU A 63 -8.52 13.72 -0.03
CA LEU A 63 -9.56 13.10 0.80
C LEU A 63 -10.94 13.68 0.57
N GLU A 64 -11.08 15.01 0.56
CA GLU A 64 -12.38 15.66 0.32
C GLU A 64 -12.90 15.36 -1.10
N THR A 65 -12.01 15.25 -2.08
CA THR A 65 -12.37 14.85 -3.45
C THR A 65 -12.94 13.42 -3.48
N TYR A 66 -12.25 12.46 -2.87
CA TYR A 66 -12.72 11.06 -2.83
C TYR A 66 -13.98 10.89 -1.99
N LYS A 67 -14.07 11.60 -0.86
CA LYS A 67 -15.26 11.64 -0.01
C LYS A 67 -16.48 12.18 -0.75
N ALA A 68 -16.33 13.26 -1.52
CA ALA A 68 -17.41 13.82 -2.32
C ALA A 68 -17.89 12.81 -3.38
N LEU A 69 -16.96 12.14 -4.07
CA LEU A 69 -17.28 11.10 -5.05
C LEU A 69 -17.97 9.89 -4.40
N TYR A 70 -17.44 9.42 -3.26
CA TYR A 70 -18.05 8.34 -2.50
C TYR A 70 -19.47 8.69 -2.07
N LYS A 71 -19.70 9.87 -1.48
CA LYS A 71 -21.03 10.32 -1.07
C LYS A 71 -22.02 10.39 -2.24
N LYS A 72 -21.54 10.79 -3.43
CA LYS A 72 -22.36 10.86 -4.64
C LYS A 72 -22.84 9.46 -5.09
N ASN A 73 -21.96 8.46 -5.05
CA ASN A 73 -22.19 7.19 -5.74
C ASN A 73 -22.29 5.95 -4.84
N CYS A 74 -22.04 6.04 -3.52
CA CYS A 74 -21.93 4.86 -2.63
C CYS A 74 -23.17 3.96 -2.59
N ASN A 75 -24.36 4.48 -2.88
CA ASN A 75 -25.59 3.69 -2.89
C ASN A 75 -25.79 2.89 -4.18
N CYS A 76 -25.05 3.17 -5.25
CA CYS A 76 -25.18 2.46 -6.53
C CYS A 76 -24.84 0.97 -6.42
N GLN A 77 -24.05 0.57 -5.40
CA GLN A 77 -23.76 -0.84 -5.11
C GLN A 77 -24.99 -1.68 -4.71
N PHE A 78 -26.08 -1.03 -4.30
CA PHE A 78 -27.32 -1.69 -3.87
C PHE A 78 -28.38 -1.71 -4.98
N ASN A 79 -28.06 -1.21 -6.17
CA ASN A 79 -28.96 -1.26 -7.32
C ASN A 79 -29.15 -2.70 -7.79
N SER A 80 -30.40 -3.12 -7.95
CA SER A 80 -30.79 -4.46 -8.41
C SER A 80 -30.82 -4.60 -9.95
N SER A 81 -30.07 -3.77 -10.67
CA SER A 81 -30.00 -3.84 -12.14
C SER A 81 -29.49 -5.21 -12.59
N PRO A 82 -30.16 -5.89 -13.54
CA PRO A 82 -29.67 -7.13 -14.11
C PRO A 82 -28.53 -6.90 -15.12
N ILE A 83 -28.30 -5.64 -15.53
CA ILE A 83 -27.28 -5.27 -16.51
C ILE A 83 -25.96 -4.99 -15.78
N PHE A 84 -24.93 -5.72 -16.19
CA PHE A 84 -23.56 -5.52 -15.73
C PHE A 84 -22.90 -4.43 -16.57
N LYS A 85 -22.45 -3.36 -15.91
CA LYS A 85 -21.62 -2.32 -16.51
C LYS A 85 -20.16 -2.78 -16.61
N ILE A 86 -19.69 -3.49 -15.60
CA ILE A 86 -18.36 -4.11 -15.55
C ILE A 86 -18.51 -5.61 -15.87
N PRO A 87 -17.79 -6.14 -16.88
CA PRO A 87 -17.85 -7.56 -17.26
C PRO A 87 -17.68 -8.54 -16.09
N LYS A 88 -18.36 -9.68 -16.14
CA LYS A 88 -18.22 -10.80 -15.19
C LYS A 88 -16.94 -11.62 -15.41
N THR A 89 -15.82 -10.93 -15.54
CA THR A 89 -14.50 -11.55 -15.74
C THR A 89 -13.58 -11.10 -14.63
N ILE A 90 -12.95 -12.06 -13.96
CA ILE A 90 -11.90 -11.82 -12.95
C ILE A 90 -10.56 -12.22 -13.56
N HIS A 91 -9.61 -11.30 -13.52
CA HIS A 91 -8.26 -11.45 -14.04
C HIS A 91 -7.28 -11.58 -12.89
N LEU A 92 -6.47 -12.65 -12.95
CA LEU A 92 -5.38 -12.92 -12.03
C LEU A 92 -4.08 -13.00 -12.83
N ILE A 93 -3.04 -12.29 -12.40
CA ILE A 93 -1.74 -12.27 -13.08
C ILE A 93 -0.69 -12.95 -12.20
N TRP A 94 0.09 -13.86 -12.80
CA TRP A 94 1.27 -14.44 -12.15
C TRP A 94 2.40 -14.67 -13.15
N VAL A 95 3.46 -13.88 -13.00
CA VAL A 95 4.62 -13.84 -13.88
C VAL A 95 5.91 -14.06 -13.10
N GLY A 96 6.97 -14.49 -13.79
CA GLY A 96 8.27 -14.76 -13.17
C GLY A 96 8.48 -16.21 -12.73
N PRO A 97 9.68 -16.57 -12.30
CA PRO A 97 10.08 -17.98 -12.18
C PRO A 97 9.44 -18.72 -11.02
N LYS A 98 8.94 -18.01 -10.00
CA LYS A 98 8.39 -18.63 -8.79
C LYS A 98 7.07 -19.38 -9.09
N PRO A 99 6.82 -20.54 -8.47
CA PRO A 99 5.53 -21.20 -8.54
C PRO A 99 4.44 -20.31 -7.92
N PHE A 100 3.19 -20.53 -8.30
CA PHE A 100 2.08 -19.81 -7.69
C PHE A 100 2.00 -20.14 -6.19
N PRO A 101 1.92 -19.17 -5.26
CA PRO A 101 2.03 -19.43 -3.83
C PRO A 101 0.85 -20.25 -3.31
N GLN A 102 1.11 -21.28 -2.50
CA GLN A 102 0.04 -22.14 -1.97
C GLN A 102 -0.96 -21.37 -1.11
N GLY A 103 -0.50 -20.43 -0.28
CA GLY A 103 -1.40 -19.57 0.52
C GLY A 103 -2.33 -18.71 -0.34
N SER A 104 -1.89 -18.33 -1.53
CA SER A 104 -2.67 -17.58 -2.50
C SER A 104 -3.64 -18.43 -3.32
N VAL A 105 -3.57 -19.76 -3.23
CA VAL A 105 -4.60 -20.60 -3.85
C VAL A 105 -5.91 -20.45 -3.07
N GLU A 106 -5.83 -20.31 -1.75
CA GLU A 106 -7.01 -20.20 -0.90
C GLU A 106 -7.76 -18.88 -1.11
N THR A 107 -7.02 -17.78 -1.27
CA THR A 107 -7.61 -16.48 -1.64
C THR A 107 -8.35 -16.59 -2.98
N VAL A 108 -7.77 -17.20 -4.01
CA VAL A 108 -8.44 -17.40 -5.31
C VAL A 108 -9.70 -18.27 -5.18
N ARG A 109 -9.67 -19.30 -4.34
CA ARG A 109 -10.87 -20.13 -4.09
C ARG A 109 -12.02 -19.32 -3.50
N THR A 110 -11.75 -18.39 -2.58
CA THR A 110 -12.81 -17.52 -2.03
C THR A 110 -13.49 -16.69 -3.13
N TRP A 111 -12.71 -16.16 -4.08
CA TRP A 111 -13.27 -15.45 -5.23
C TRP A 111 -14.14 -16.36 -6.10
N MET A 112 -13.67 -17.57 -6.42
CA MET A 112 -14.46 -18.52 -7.21
C MET A 112 -15.75 -18.96 -6.50
N ALA A 113 -15.70 -19.14 -5.18
CA ALA A 113 -16.87 -19.49 -4.38
C ALA A 113 -17.93 -18.39 -4.36
N HIS A 114 -17.52 -17.12 -4.29
CA HIS A 114 -18.43 -15.97 -4.33
C HIS A 114 -18.93 -15.62 -5.74
N HIS A 115 -18.32 -16.18 -6.79
CA HIS A 115 -18.61 -15.84 -8.19
C HIS A 115 -18.67 -17.08 -9.10
N PRO A 116 -19.53 -18.07 -8.81
CA PRO A 116 -19.52 -19.36 -9.50
C PRO A 116 -19.89 -19.28 -10.99
N ASP A 117 -20.63 -18.25 -11.41
CA ASP A 117 -21.04 -18.02 -12.80
C ASP A 117 -20.12 -17.06 -13.57
N TRP A 118 -18.99 -16.66 -12.99
CA TRP A 118 -18.06 -15.69 -13.58
C TRP A 118 -16.90 -16.39 -14.30
N THR A 119 -16.31 -15.69 -15.28
CA THR A 119 -15.12 -16.18 -15.97
C THR A 119 -13.87 -15.79 -15.19
N PHE A 120 -13.02 -16.76 -14.88
CA PHE A 120 -11.70 -16.51 -14.30
C PHE A 120 -10.61 -16.70 -15.34
N ILE A 121 -9.76 -15.69 -15.52
CA ILE A 121 -8.61 -15.73 -16.43
C ILE A 121 -7.32 -15.65 -15.63
N PHE A 122 -6.49 -16.67 -15.79
CA PHE A 122 -5.15 -16.72 -15.23
C PHE A 122 -4.12 -16.36 -16.31
N TRP A 123 -3.53 -15.18 -16.16
CA TRP A 123 -2.51 -14.64 -17.05
C TRP A 123 -1.12 -15.00 -16.54
N THR A 124 -0.28 -15.53 -17.43
CA THR A 124 1.08 -15.91 -17.06
C THR A 124 2.08 -15.74 -18.20
N ASP A 125 3.36 -15.65 -17.87
CA ASP A 125 4.47 -15.47 -18.82
C ASP A 125 5.03 -16.81 -19.35
N ARG A 126 4.63 -17.94 -18.78
CA ARG A 126 5.18 -19.26 -19.10
C ARG A 126 4.18 -20.38 -18.84
N LYS A 127 4.39 -21.53 -19.48
CA LYS A 127 3.57 -22.73 -19.26
C LYS A 127 3.60 -23.15 -17.79
N ARG A 128 2.46 -23.03 -17.12
CA ARG A 128 2.23 -23.48 -15.74
C ARG A 128 0.74 -23.73 -15.52
N PRO A 129 0.36 -24.60 -14.57
CA PRO A 129 -1.05 -24.82 -14.24
C PRO A 129 -1.67 -23.56 -13.64
N ALA A 130 -2.94 -23.32 -13.93
CA ALA A 130 -3.73 -22.34 -13.20
C ALA A 130 -3.90 -22.79 -11.74
N PRO A 131 -4.03 -21.85 -10.78
CA PRO A 131 -4.07 -22.19 -9.36
C PRO A 131 -5.34 -22.93 -8.95
N CYS A 132 -6.45 -22.73 -9.66
CA CYS A 132 -7.72 -23.39 -9.41
C CYS A 132 -8.32 -24.00 -10.69
N LYS A 133 -9.03 -25.13 -10.53
CA LYS A 133 -9.76 -25.79 -11.62
C LYS A 133 -10.88 -24.87 -12.11
N GLY A 134 -11.06 -24.78 -13.43
CA GLY A 134 -12.10 -23.96 -14.08
C GLY A 134 -11.62 -22.59 -14.54
N MET A 135 -10.40 -22.17 -14.16
CA MET A 135 -9.79 -20.96 -14.70
C MET A 135 -9.28 -21.18 -16.13
N LYS A 136 -9.39 -20.15 -16.97
CA LYS A 136 -8.83 -20.11 -18.32
C LYS A 136 -7.41 -19.56 -18.26
N THR A 137 -6.41 -20.35 -18.67
CA THR A 137 -5.03 -19.85 -18.77
C THR A 137 -4.84 -19.05 -20.07
N ARG A 138 -4.11 -17.93 -19.98
CA ARG A 138 -3.68 -17.09 -21.10
C ARG A 138 -2.22 -16.69 -20.91
N TYR A 139 -1.50 -16.53 -22.02
CA TYR A 139 -0.07 -16.24 -21.99
C TYR A 139 0.23 -14.81 -22.42
N ALA A 140 1.31 -14.25 -21.87
CA ALA A 140 1.80 -12.93 -22.27
C ALA A 140 2.16 -12.88 -23.77
N SER A 141 2.64 -13.99 -24.34
CA SER A 141 2.93 -14.13 -25.77
C SER A 141 1.71 -13.97 -26.67
N ASP A 142 0.51 -14.25 -26.14
CA ASP A 142 -0.73 -14.24 -26.90
C ASP A 142 -1.51 -12.94 -26.67
N PHE A 143 -1.00 -12.04 -25.83
CA PHE A 143 -1.64 -10.79 -25.48
C PHE A 143 -1.08 -9.65 -26.34
N SER A 144 -1.96 -9.00 -27.11
CA SER A 144 -1.58 -7.85 -27.92
C SER A 144 -1.65 -6.57 -27.09
N PHE A 145 -0.48 -6.12 -26.61
CA PHE A 145 -0.35 -4.80 -26.00
C PHE A 145 -0.64 -3.71 -27.05
N GLN A 146 -1.45 -2.72 -26.68
CA GLN A 146 -1.73 -1.54 -27.51
C GLN A 146 -0.84 -0.35 -27.10
N PHE A 147 -0.48 -0.26 -25.81
CA PHE A 147 0.29 0.87 -25.28
C PHE A 147 1.53 0.45 -24.49
N LEU A 148 1.39 -0.44 -23.50
CA LEU A 148 2.46 -0.72 -22.53
C LEU A 148 3.41 -1.88 -22.91
N GLY A 149 3.44 -2.29 -24.18
CA GLY A 149 4.21 -3.46 -24.63
C GLY A 149 5.71 -3.33 -24.40
N ASP A 150 6.28 -2.17 -24.75
CA ASP A 150 7.70 -1.91 -24.60
C ASP A 150 8.10 -1.81 -23.11
N GLN A 151 7.31 -1.09 -22.31
CA GLN A 151 7.52 -0.98 -20.87
C GLN A 151 7.40 -2.35 -20.18
N PHE A 152 6.42 -3.16 -20.60
CA PHE A 152 6.27 -4.53 -20.12
C PHE A 152 7.49 -5.37 -20.46
N ALA A 153 8.03 -5.27 -21.68
CA ALA A 153 9.22 -6.00 -22.09
C ALA A 153 10.48 -5.56 -21.32
N GLU A 154 10.69 -4.25 -21.17
CA GLU A 154 11.85 -3.64 -20.53
C GLU A 154 11.92 -3.88 -19.02
N SER A 155 10.76 -3.88 -18.34
CA SER A 155 10.72 -4.04 -16.89
C SER A 155 11.39 -5.35 -16.44
N LYS A 156 12.21 -5.25 -15.39
CA LYS A 156 12.86 -6.41 -14.74
C LYS A 156 12.13 -6.85 -13.47
N ASN A 157 11.14 -6.08 -13.02
CA ASN A 157 10.39 -6.36 -11.80
C ASN A 157 9.06 -7.04 -12.14
N TRP A 158 8.80 -8.19 -11.52
CA TRP A 158 7.58 -8.98 -11.78
C TRP A 158 6.30 -8.30 -11.27
N GLY A 159 6.38 -7.54 -10.18
CA GLY A 159 5.28 -6.71 -9.68
C GLY A 159 4.95 -5.58 -10.65
N GLU A 160 5.96 -4.85 -11.15
CA GLU A 160 5.76 -3.80 -12.16
C GLU A 160 5.16 -4.38 -13.46
N LYS A 161 5.65 -5.54 -13.94
CA LYS A 161 5.01 -6.21 -15.08
C LYS A 161 3.53 -6.53 -14.82
N SER A 162 3.17 -6.92 -13.59
CA SER A 162 1.76 -7.15 -13.20
C SER A 162 0.94 -5.85 -13.21
N ASP A 163 1.52 -4.72 -12.82
CA ASP A 163 0.87 -3.40 -12.91
C ASP A 163 0.59 -2.96 -14.33
N LEU A 164 1.61 -3.05 -15.18
CA LEU A 164 1.47 -2.67 -16.57
C LEU A 164 0.39 -3.51 -17.25
N TRP A 165 0.43 -4.81 -17.00
CA TRP A 165 -0.47 -5.74 -17.65
C TRP A 165 -1.90 -5.62 -17.12
N ARG A 166 -2.12 -5.36 -15.81
CA ARG A 166 -3.47 -5.17 -15.27
C ARG A 166 -4.17 -3.94 -15.86
N TYR A 167 -3.45 -2.83 -16.03
CA TYR A 167 -4.02 -1.64 -16.67
C TYR A 167 -4.43 -1.90 -18.11
N GLU A 168 -3.54 -2.55 -18.88
CA GLU A 168 -3.78 -2.85 -20.29
C GLU A 168 -4.92 -3.87 -20.47
N ILE A 169 -4.96 -4.94 -19.66
CA ILE A 169 -6.04 -5.94 -19.68
C ILE A 169 -7.37 -5.29 -19.38
N LEU A 170 -7.48 -4.53 -18.28
CA LEU A 170 -8.74 -3.90 -17.89
C LEU A 170 -9.18 -2.84 -18.90
N TYR A 171 -8.24 -2.11 -19.50
CA TYR A 171 -8.57 -1.14 -20.54
C TYR A 171 -9.15 -1.82 -21.78
N GLN A 172 -8.59 -2.95 -22.21
CA GLN A 172 -9.05 -3.65 -23.40
C GLN A 172 -10.31 -4.49 -23.16
N GLN A 173 -10.40 -5.17 -22.02
CA GLN A 173 -11.38 -6.23 -21.76
C GLN A 173 -12.39 -5.89 -20.66
N GLY A 174 -12.13 -4.86 -19.85
CA GLY A 174 -12.87 -4.59 -18.62
C GLY A 174 -12.74 -5.72 -17.60
N GLY A 175 -13.69 -5.79 -16.66
CA GLY A 175 -13.74 -6.83 -15.64
C GLY A 175 -13.14 -6.37 -14.32
N ILE A 176 -12.71 -7.33 -13.52
CA ILE A 176 -12.05 -7.11 -12.22
C ILE A 176 -10.64 -7.67 -12.28
N TYR A 177 -9.65 -6.87 -11.93
CA TYR A 177 -8.33 -7.39 -11.58
C TYR A 177 -8.27 -7.66 -10.08
N ILE A 178 -7.60 -8.75 -9.69
CA ILE A 178 -7.29 -9.05 -8.27
C ILE A 178 -5.81 -9.44 -8.12
N ASP A 179 -5.18 -8.94 -7.06
CA ASP A 179 -3.90 -9.46 -6.57
C ASP A 179 -4.11 -10.89 -6.03
N HIS A 180 -3.06 -11.71 -6.15
CA HIS A 180 -3.14 -13.13 -5.78
C HIS A 180 -3.38 -13.37 -4.29
N ASP A 181 -3.10 -12.40 -3.43
CA ASP A 181 -3.17 -12.46 -1.98
C ASP A 181 -4.34 -11.63 -1.40
N ALA A 182 -5.31 -11.27 -2.24
CA ALA A 182 -6.57 -10.64 -1.83
C ALA A 182 -7.66 -11.70 -1.59
N LYS A 183 -8.10 -11.85 -0.34
CA LYS A 183 -9.21 -12.75 0.03
C LYS A 183 -10.56 -12.08 -0.21
N CYS A 184 -11.44 -12.73 -0.96
CA CYS A 184 -12.81 -12.29 -1.16
C CYS A 184 -13.68 -12.62 0.07
N LEU A 185 -14.46 -11.65 0.54
CA LEU A 185 -15.37 -11.82 1.67
C LEU A 185 -16.84 -11.72 1.25
N ARG A 186 -17.11 -11.09 0.09
CA ARG A 186 -18.45 -10.86 -0.42
C ARG A 186 -18.49 -10.85 -1.95
N PRO A 187 -19.63 -11.19 -2.57
CA PRO A 187 -19.82 -11.05 -4.01
C PRO A 187 -19.73 -9.59 -4.49
N PHE A 188 -19.16 -9.38 -5.67
CA PHE A 188 -18.99 -8.09 -6.33
C PHE A 188 -20.13 -7.77 -7.31
N HIS A 189 -21.20 -8.57 -7.33
CA HIS A 189 -22.35 -8.41 -8.23
C HIS A 189 -22.90 -6.98 -8.22
N GLY A 190 -23.22 -6.44 -7.03
CA GLY A 190 -23.74 -5.08 -6.88
C GLY A 190 -22.74 -3.99 -7.30
N LEU A 191 -21.43 -4.26 -7.16
CA LEU A 191 -20.40 -3.32 -7.63
C LEU A 191 -20.37 -3.28 -9.16
N ASN A 192 -20.43 -4.44 -9.83
CA ASN A 192 -20.37 -4.50 -11.29
C ASN A 192 -21.65 -4.05 -12.00
N THR A 193 -22.80 -4.07 -11.33
CA THR A 193 -24.06 -3.50 -11.85
C THR A 193 -24.19 -2.01 -11.54
N GLY A 194 -23.59 -1.55 -10.43
CA GLY A 194 -23.66 -0.16 -9.98
C GLY A 194 -22.71 0.79 -10.72
N TYR A 195 -21.46 0.37 -10.96
CA TYR A 195 -20.38 1.27 -11.35
C TYR A 195 -19.80 0.99 -12.73
N ASP A 196 -19.27 2.03 -13.36
CA ASP A 196 -18.48 1.97 -14.59
C ASP A 196 -16.98 1.76 -14.29
N PHE A 197 -16.54 2.25 -13.13
CA PHE A 197 -15.20 2.05 -12.59
C PHE A 197 -15.24 2.06 -11.06
N TYR A 198 -14.46 1.18 -10.43
CA TYR A 198 -14.19 1.28 -9.01
C TYR A 198 -12.75 0.88 -8.64
N ALA A 199 -12.23 1.55 -7.61
CA ALA A 199 -11.01 1.21 -6.91
C ALA A 199 -11.21 1.50 -5.41
N CYS A 200 -10.19 1.28 -4.59
CA CYS A 200 -10.21 1.61 -3.17
C CYS A 200 -8.95 2.37 -2.79
N LEU A 201 -9.04 3.28 -1.82
CA LEU A 201 -7.88 3.94 -1.26
C LEU A 201 -7.09 2.95 -0.41
N GLU A 202 -5.76 3.04 -0.45
CA GLU A 202 -4.95 2.53 0.65
C GLU A 202 -5.22 3.34 1.92
N MET A 203 -4.92 2.75 3.07
CA MET A 203 -4.74 3.55 4.29
C MET A 203 -3.61 4.57 4.08
N PRO A 204 -3.75 5.79 4.64
CA PRO A 204 -2.73 6.82 4.44
C PRO A 204 -1.34 6.34 4.86
N HIS A 205 -0.31 6.75 4.15
CA HIS A 205 1.04 6.21 4.34
C HIS A 205 2.12 7.28 4.15
N GLU A 206 3.37 6.93 4.46
CA GLU A 206 4.53 7.78 4.15
C GLU A 206 4.51 8.14 2.66
N GLY A 207 4.51 9.43 2.36
CA GLY A 207 4.18 9.94 1.02
C GLY A 207 5.11 9.42 -0.09
N ILE A 208 4.52 9.17 -1.26
CA ILE A 208 5.25 8.87 -2.51
C ILE A 208 5.03 10.06 -3.45
N GLU A 209 6.07 10.84 -3.77
CA GLU A 209 5.92 12.13 -4.49
C GLU A 209 4.86 13.04 -3.85
N ASP A 210 4.92 13.16 -2.52
CA ASP A 210 3.98 13.93 -1.69
C ASP A 210 2.53 13.38 -1.66
N LEU A 211 2.30 12.15 -2.13
CA LEU A 211 1.01 11.47 -2.02
C LEU A 211 0.95 10.61 -0.76
N ALA A 212 0.31 11.10 0.31
CA ALA A 212 -0.03 10.27 1.47
C ALA A 212 -1.32 9.47 1.26
N VAL A 213 -2.18 9.90 0.32
CA VAL A 213 -3.48 9.29 0.01
C VAL A 213 -3.43 8.75 -1.41
N THR A 214 -3.38 7.43 -1.56
CA THR A 214 -3.21 6.77 -2.87
C THR A 214 -4.31 5.76 -3.14
N ALA A 215 -4.57 5.53 -4.44
CA ALA A 215 -5.40 4.44 -4.89
C ALA A 215 -4.63 3.11 -4.75
N GLY A 216 -5.19 2.14 -4.05
CA GLY A 216 -4.69 0.78 -4.08
C GLY A 216 -5.06 0.12 -5.41
N ILE A 217 -4.08 -0.54 -6.02
CA ILE A 217 -4.19 -1.12 -7.36
C ILE A 217 -4.37 -2.65 -7.35
N GLY A 218 -4.46 -3.24 -6.16
CA GLY A 218 -4.61 -4.68 -5.96
C GLY A 218 -6.00 -5.22 -6.33
N ILE A 219 -7.02 -4.36 -6.40
CA ILE A 219 -8.37 -4.65 -6.86
C ILE A 219 -8.87 -3.43 -7.63
N ILE A 220 -9.15 -3.61 -8.91
CA ILE A 220 -9.70 -2.59 -9.80
C ILE A 220 -10.83 -3.22 -10.61
N GLY A 221 -12.01 -2.61 -10.58
CA GLY A 221 -13.11 -2.95 -11.46
C GLY A 221 -13.31 -1.87 -12.52
N SER A 222 -13.49 -2.26 -13.78
CA SER A 222 -13.68 -1.28 -14.85
C SER A 222 -14.46 -1.85 -16.02
N LYS A 223 -15.28 -1.01 -16.64
CA LYS A 223 -15.75 -1.28 -18.00
C LYS A 223 -14.58 -1.17 -18.98
N PRO A 224 -14.65 -1.83 -20.15
CA PRO A 224 -13.65 -1.63 -21.20
C PRO A 224 -13.54 -0.17 -21.60
N ARG A 225 -12.34 0.26 -21.95
CA ARG A 225 -12.00 1.61 -22.45
C ARG A 225 -12.30 2.75 -21.47
N HIS A 226 -12.29 2.49 -20.17
CA HIS A 226 -12.54 3.52 -19.17
C HIS A 226 -11.47 4.63 -19.21
N PRO A 227 -11.85 5.94 -19.17
CA PRO A 227 -10.89 7.05 -19.24
C PRO A 227 -9.80 7.00 -18.17
N VAL A 228 -10.15 6.61 -16.94
CA VAL A 228 -9.16 6.44 -15.85
C VAL A 228 -8.03 5.49 -16.22
N LEU A 229 -8.33 4.35 -16.86
CA LEU A 229 -7.29 3.41 -17.24
C LEU A 229 -6.45 3.92 -18.39
N ARG A 230 -7.05 4.65 -19.34
CA ARG A 230 -6.29 5.33 -20.41
C ARG A 230 -5.32 6.35 -19.82
N GLU A 231 -5.78 7.17 -18.87
CA GLU A 231 -4.95 8.13 -18.17
C GLU A 231 -3.87 7.44 -17.33
N ALA A 232 -4.17 6.34 -16.63
CA ALA A 232 -3.16 5.58 -15.87
C ALA A 232 -2.06 5.04 -16.79
N ILE A 233 -2.43 4.45 -17.93
CA ILE A 233 -1.49 4.02 -18.98
C ILE A 233 -0.65 5.20 -19.45
N GLN A 234 -1.27 6.35 -19.73
CA GLN A 234 -0.54 7.54 -20.17
C GLN A 234 0.42 8.05 -19.08
N LYS A 235 0.01 8.05 -17.82
CA LYS A 235 0.85 8.44 -16.69
C LYS A 235 2.07 7.55 -16.56
N VAL A 236 1.94 6.24 -16.76
CA VAL A 236 3.09 5.32 -16.80
C VAL A 236 4.06 5.72 -17.91
N LEU A 237 3.56 5.96 -19.13
CA LEU A 237 4.39 6.33 -20.29
C LEU A 237 5.13 7.65 -20.05
N ASP A 238 4.42 8.70 -19.62
CA ASP A 238 4.95 10.06 -19.44
C ASP A 238 6.13 10.13 -18.45
N ARG A 239 6.20 9.19 -17.51
CA ARG A 239 7.20 9.18 -16.44
C ARG A 239 8.20 8.05 -16.56
N TRP A 240 8.06 7.16 -17.55
CA TRP A 240 8.83 5.92 -17.60
C TRP A 240 10.32 6.20 -17.55
N ASP A 241 10.83 7.01 -18.48
CA ASP A 241 12.26 7.31 -18.63
C ASP A 241 12.79 8.16 -17.46
N SER A 242 12.11 9.25 -17.12
CA SER A 242 12.56 10.16 -16.04
C SER A 242 12.65 9.47 -14.68
N VAL A 243 11.70 8.57 -14.35
CA VAL A 243 11.75 7.77 -13.12
C VAL A 243 12.84 6.69 -13.22
N THR A 244 13.14 6.17 -14.42
CA THR A 244 14.28 5.25 -14.63
C THR A 244 15.60 5.90 -14.24
N GLU A 245 15.82 7.11 -14.73
CA GLU A 245 17.03 7.89 -14.50
C GLU A 245 17.19 8.21 -13.00
N ASN A 246 16.11 8.69 -12.38
CA ASN A 246 16.09 9.05 -10.96
C ASN A 246 16.31 7.86 -10.01
N PHE A 247 15.91 6.66 -10.42
CA PHE A 247 16.03 5.45 -9.59
C PHE A 247 16.87 4.36 -10.27
N SER A 248 17.99 4.71 -10.90
CA SER A 248 18.77 3.83 -11.79
C SER A 248 19.45 2.62 -11.12
N SER A 249 19.71 2.66 -9.81
CA SER A 249 20.38 1.58 -9.06
C SER A 249 19.63 0.24 -9.10
N SER A 250 20.38 -0.87 -9.06
CA SER A 250 19.85 -2.24 -8.93
C SER A 250 19.48 -2.62 -7.49
N ASP A 251 19.70 -1.73 -6.52
CA ASP A 251 19.32 -1.95 -5.12
C ASP A 251 17.81 -2.27 -4.99
N PRO A 252 17.41 -3.31 -4.23
CA PRO A 252 16.02 -3.71 -4.13
C PRO A 252 15.06 -2.63 -3.62
N LEU A 253 15.50 -1.72 -2.73
CA LEU A 253 14.67 -0.62 -2.24
C LEU A 253 14.52 0.47 -3.29
N VAL A 254 15.60 0.76 -4.04
CA VAL A 254 15.54 1.68 -5.17
C VAL A 254 14.65 1.14 -6.28
N GLN A 255 14.72 -0.16 -6.57
CA GLN A 255 13.82 -0.83 -7.51
C GLN A 255 12.37 -0.73 -7.05
N ALA A 256 12.07 -1.02 -5.78
CA ALA A 256 10.72 -0.87 -5.26
C ALA A 256 10.19 0.57 -5.37
N ARG A 257 11.03 1.58 -5.13
CA ARG A 257 10.68 2.99 -5.36
C ARG A 257 10.45 3.29 -6.84
N ARG A 258 11.31 2.80 -7.73
CA ARG A 258 11.11 2.94 -9.18
C ARG A 258 9.73 2.43 -9.61
N VAL A 259 9.36 1.23 -9.17
CA VAL A 259 8.06 0.65 -9.47
C VAL A 259 6.92 1.49 -8.88
N ALA A 260 7.06 1.90 -7.62
CA ALA A 260 6.08 2.73 -6.93
C ALA A 260 5.79 4.03 -7.70
N HIS A 261 6.84 4.69 -8.19
CA HIS A 261 6.76 5.95 -8.93
C HIS A 261 6.28 5.77 -10.37
N ARG A 262 6.72 4.72 -11.07
CA ARG A 262 6.33 4.44 -12.47
C ARG A 262 4.90 3.97 -12.62
N SER A 263 4.46 3.00 -11.81
CA SER A 263 3.27 2.20 -12.12
C SER A 263 2.23 2.17 -11.00
N TYR A 264 2.64 2.11 -9.73
CA TYR A 264 1.72 2.10 -8.60
C TYR A 264 0.94 3.42 -8.48
N ILE A 265 1.62 4.56 -8.32
CA ILE A 265 0.94 5.86 -8.17
C ILE A 265 0.33 6.39 -9.47
N ALA A 266 0.53 5.71 -10.60
CA ALA A 266 -0.02 6.12 -11.89
C ALA A 266 -1.56 6.20 -11.86
N LEU A 267 -2.22 5.26 -11.17
CA LEU A 267 -3.67 5.29 -11.01
C LEU A 267 -4.13 6.50 -10.16
N THR A 268 -3.41 6.81 -9.08
CA THR A 268 -3.70 7.99 -8.24
C THR A 268 -3.61 9.28 -9.05
N TYR A 269 -2.61 9.43 -9.91
CA TYR A 269 -2.52 10.60 -10.81
C TYR A 269 -3.57 10.58 -11.92
N ALA A 270 -3.99 9.40 -12.39
CA ALA A 270 -5.03 9.28 -13.39
C ALA A 270 -6.39 9.79 -12.88
N PHE A 271 -6.63 9.70 -11.57
CA PHE A 271 -7.85 10.18 -10.95
C PHE A 271 -8.07 11.69 -11.10
N GLU A 272 -7.00 12.48 -11.22
CA GLU A 272 -7.10 13.94 -11.40
C GLU A 272 -7.80 14.34 -12.70
N LYS A 273 -7.76 13.49 -13.74
CA LYS A 273 -8.37 13.76 -15.06
C LYS A 273 -9.44 12.76 -15.47
N GLY A 274 -9.26 11.49 -15.10
CA GLY A 274 -10.08 10.38 -15.59
C GLY A 274 -11.34 10.10 -14.79
N LEU A 275 -11.40 10.50 -13.51
CA LEU A 275 -12.56 10.23 -12.66
C LEU A 275 -13.70 11.22 -12.87
N ASN A 276 -14.92 10.78 -12.53
CA ASN A 276 -16.12 11.61 -12.41
C ASN A 276 -16.52 12.28 -13.73
N HIS A 277 -16.25 11.61 -14.85
CA HIS A 277 -16.83 12.00 -16.13
C HIS A 277 -18.36 11.92 -16.02
N PRO A 278 -19.14 12.92 -16.48
CA PRO A 278 -20.59 12.98 -16.26
C PRO A 278 -21.37 11.74 -16.71
N GLU A 279 -20.85 11.02 -17.70
CA GLU A 279 -21.44 9.81 -18.27
C GLU A 279 -21.08 8.52 -17.53
N ASN A 280 -20.16 8.58 -16.57
CA ASN A 280 -19.69 7.41 -15.84
C ASN A 280 -20.12 7.46 -14.37
N THR A 281 -20.52 6.31 -13.84
CA THR A 281 -20.73 6.10 -12.41
C THR A 281 -19.46 5.52 -11.79
N ASP A 282 -18.54 6.39 -11.41
CA ASP A 282 -17.25 6.00 -10.83
C ASP A 282 -17.26 6.05 -9.30
N ILE A 283 -16.48 5.21 -8.65
CA ILE A 283 -16.31 5.29 -7.20
C ILE A 283 -14.89 4.94 -6.77
N VAL A 284 -14.41 5.63 -5.73
CA VAL A 284 -13.21 5.24 -5.00
C VAL A 284 -13.64 4.96 -3.57
N PHE A 285 -13.55 3.70 -3.16
CA PHE A 285 -13.95 3.27 -1.83
C PHE A 285 -12.92 3.66 -0.76
N PRO A 286 -13.35 3.91 0.48
CA PRO A 286 -12.43 4.04 1.61
C PRO A 286 -11.79 2.69 1.96
N ALA A 287 -10.61 2.71 2.58
CA ALA A 287 -9.73 1.56 2.78
C ALA A 287 -10.40 0.30 3.32
N CYS A 288 -11.35 0.41 4.26
CA CYS A 288 -12.04 -0.76 4.84
C CYS A 288 -12.83 -1.61 3.84
N TYR A 289 -13.06 -1.15 2.61
CA TYR A 289 -13.69 -2.00 1.59
C TYR A 289 -12.75 -3.14 1.15
N PHE A 290 -11.51 -2.82 0.79
CA PHE A 290 -10.56 -3.79 0.19
C PHE A 290 -9.19 -3.89 0.89
N TYR A 291 -8.74 -2.84 1.55
CA TYR A 291 -7.36 -2.67 2.05
C TYR A 291 -7.27 -2.21 3.53
N PRO A 292 -8.09 -2.73 4.46
CA PRO A 292 -7.94 -2.34 5.86
C PRO A 292 -6.60 -2.83 6.43
N LYS A 293 -6.03 -2.03 7.34
CA LYS A 293 -4.90 -2.40 8.20
C LYS A 293 -5.28 -2.21 9.66
N HIS A 294 -4.36 -2.55 10.56
CA HIS A 294 -4.48 -2.29 12.00
C HIS A 294 -5.72 -2.90 12.67
N GLY A 295 -6.22 -4.03 12.13
CA GLY A 295 -7.39 -4.72 12.68
C GLY A 295 -8.73 -4.06 12.38
N LEU A 296 -8.77 -3.08 11.47
CA LEU A 296 -10.02 -2.56 10.93
C LEU A 296 -10.75 -3.66 10.12
N PRO A 297 -12.09 -3.66 10.09
CA PRO A 297 -12.84 -4.68 9.37
C PRO A 297 -12.73 -4.52 7.86
N ALA A 298 -12.61 -5.65 7.16
CA ALA A 298 -12.70 -5.76 5.72
C ALA A 298 -14.15 -6.05 5.29
N PHE A 299 -14.73 -5.21 4.42
CA PHE A 299 -16.12 -5.40 4.00
C PHE A 299 -16.28 -6.31 2.78
N TYR A 300 -15.43 -6.15 1.77
CA TYR A 300 -15.52 -6.90 0.51
C TYR A 300 -14.29 -7.77 0.26
N SER A 301 -13.11 -7.29 0.65
CA SER A 301 -11.87 -8.03 0.51
C SER A 301 -10.88 -7.67 1.61
N GLU A 302 -10.05 -8.65 1.99
CA GLU A 302 -8.93 -8.49 2.89
C GLU A 302 -7.63 -8.76 2.11
N HIS A 303 -6.70 -7.80 2.09
CA HIS A 303 -5.42 -7.91 1.38
C HIS A 303 -4.31 -8.30 2.34
N TYR A 304 -3.55 -9.36 2.03
CA TYR A 304 -2.51 -9.90 2.92
C TYR A 304 -1.13 -9.31 2.73
N TYR A 305 -0.93 -8.41 1.75
CA TYR A 305 0.35 -7.77 1.44
C TYR A 305 1.53 -8.76 1.34
N GLY A 306 1.27 -9.94 0.77
CA GLY A 306 2.25 -10.92 0.34
C GLY A 306 3.23 -10.28 -0.64
N THR A 307 4.49 -10.16 -0.22
CA THR A 307 5.53 -9.36 -0.87
C THR A 307 5.73 -9.74 -2.34
N SER A 308 5.23 -8.91 -3.27
CA SER A 308 5.44 -9.03 -4.73
C SER A 308 6.38 -7.95 -5.30
N TRP A 309 6.48 -6.80 -4.64
CA TRP A 309 7.33 -5.66 -5.07
C TRP A 309 8.81 -5.83 -4.73
N HIS A 310 9.07 -6.44 -3.59
CA HIS A 310 10.41 -6.62 -3.08
C HIS A 310 10.92 -7.98 -3.56
N SER A 311 11.97 -7.96 -4.37
CA SER A 311 12.84 -9.13 -4.59
C SER A 311 13.59 -9.57 -3.32
N LEU A 312 13.32 -8.89 -2.20
CA LEU A 312 13.69 -9.35 -0.88
C LEU A 312 12.88 -10.62 -0.60
N ASP A 313 13.54 -11.78 -0.67
CA ASP A 313 13.13 -12.93 0.13
C ASP A 313 13.30 -12.51 1.60
N GLU A 314 12.37 -11.69 2.10
CA GLU A 314 12.39 -11.26 3.49
C GLU A 314 12.06 -12.47 4.35
N THR A 315 13.10 -13.17 4.77
CA THR A 315 13.02 -14.03 5.95
C THR A 315 12.44 -13.20 7.09
N SER A 316 11.68 -13.83 8.01
CA SER A 316 11.07 -13.14 9.15
C SER A 316 12.06 -12.26 9.94
N ASN A 317 13.35 -12.62 9.92
CA ASN A 317 14.45 -11.88 10.53
C ASN A 317 14.79 -10.57 9.80
N GLN A 318 14.68 -10.52 8.47
CA GLN A 318 14.87 -9.28 7.70
C GLN A 318 13.70 -8.31 7.86
N LYS A 319 12.46 -8.81 7.95
CA LYS A 319 11.29 -7.99 8.37
C LYS A 319 11.51 -7.40 9.75
N TYR A 320 11.96 -8.21 10.71
CA TYR A 320 12.27 -7.73 12.06
C TYR A 320 13.40 -6.69 12.04
N PHE A 321 14.48 -6.92 11.29
CA PHE A 321 15.59 -5.99 11.18
C PHE A 321 15.20 -4.66 10.51
N LEU A 322 14.47 -4.70 9.39
CA LEU A 322 13.97 -3.50 8.72
C LEU A 322 12.91 -2.78 9.56
N SER A 323 12.05 -3.50 10.28
CA SER A 323 11.12 -2.91 11.25
C SER A 323 11.85 -2.29 12.43
N SER A 324 12.97 -2.88 12.86
CA SER A 324 13.83 -2.38 13.92
C SER A 324 14.62 -1.15 13.46
N LEU A 325 15.11 -1.13 12.22
CA LEU A 325 15.74 0.03 11.59
C LEU A 325 14.73 1.17 11.35
N ARG A 326 13.51 0.85 10.91
CA ARG A 326 12.43 1.84 10.83
C ARG A 326 12.05 2.36 12.21
N SER A 327 11.91 1.48 13.21
CA SER A 327 11.72 1.85 14.62
C SER A 327 12.85 2.74 15.13
N LEU A 328 14.10 2.48 14.76
CA LEU A 328 15.27 3.32 15.10
C LEU A 328 15.24 4.66 14.36
N ARG A 329 14.72 4.68 13.12
CA ARG A 329 14.53 5.91 12.33
C ARG A 329 13.36 6.76 12.82
N THR A 330 12.29 6.13 13.31
CA THR A 330 11.10 6.77 13.89
C THR A 330 11.24 7.02 15.40
N ARG A 331 12.31 6.52 16.04
CA ARG A 331 12.67 6.92 17.39
C ARG A 331 12.98 8.41 17.34
N ASP A 332 12.02 9.15 17.90
CA ASP A 332 11.94 10.59 18.00
C ASP A 332 13.33 11.23 18.09
N ALA A 333 13.63 12.24 17.27
CA ALA A 333 14.94 12.90 17.27
C ALA A 333 15.34 13.40 18.68
N LYS A 334 14.36 13.57 19.58
CA LYS A 334 14.57 13.82 21.01
C LYS A 334 15.24 12.65 21.75
N ILE A 335 14.82 11.40 21.50
CA ILE A 335 15.44 10.20 22.11
C ILE A 335 16.88 10.06 21.62
N LEU A 336 17.12 10.24 20.32
CA LEU A 336 18.47 10.19 19.76
C LEU A 336 19.37 11.29 20.35
N ARG A 337 18.82 12.49 20.59
CA ARG A 337 19.52 13.60 21.28
C ARG A 337 19.82 13.27 22.75
N VAL A 338 18.90 12.60 23.45
CA VAL A 338 19.11 12.16 24.84
C VAL A 338 20.20 11.08 24.90
N GLU A 339 20.19 10.11 24.00
CA GLU A 339 21.23 9.08 23.91
C GLU A 339 22.60 9.69 23.56
N LEU A 340 22.65 10.63 22.61
CA LEU A 340 23.88 11.38 22.30
C LEU A 340 24.38 12.16 23.53
N PHE A 341 23.47 12.83 24.24
CA PHE A 341 23.80 13.59 25.45
C PHE A 341 24.34 12.67 26.56
N CYS A 342 23.73 11.50 26.77
CA CYS A 342 24.22 10.49 27.71
C CYS A 342 25.60 9.96 27.31
N LEU A 343 25.85 9.76 26.01
CA LEU A 343 27.15 9.33 25.50
C LEU A 343 28.23 10.39 25.75
N PHE A 344 27.94 11.67 25.47
CA PHE A 344 28.85 12.78 25.76
C PHE A 344 29.13 12.93 27.27
N ALA A 345 28.12 12.74 28.12
CA ALA A 345 28.29 12.76 29.57
C ALA A 345 29.19 11.61 30.05
N LEU A 346 29.01 10.40 29.52
CA LEU A 346 29.85 9.23 29.80
C LEU A 346 31.31 9.46 29.38
N ILE A 347 31.54 10.00 28.17
CA ILE A 347 32.87 10.38 27.70
C ILE A 347 33.48 11.40 28.66
N GLY A 348 32.74 12.45 29.04
CA GLY A 348 33.20 13.45 30.01
C GLY A 348 33.61 12.86 31.35
N CYS A 349 32.83 11.91 31.89
CA CYS A 349 33.17 11.19 33.12
C CYS A 349 34.45 10.35 32.97
N PHE A 350 34.65 9.68 31.84
CA PHE A 350 35.87 8.93 31.56
C PHE A 350 37.10 9.84 31.45
N THR A 351 36.98 10.97 30.74
CA THR A 351 38.08 11.94 30.61
C THR A 351 38.47 12.51 31.98
N LEU A 352 37.48 12.85 32.81
CA LEU A 352 37.72 13.34 34.17
C LEU A 352 38.37 12.27 35.05
N TYR A 353 37.92 11.02 34.96
CA TYR A 353 38.55 9.88 35.66
C TYR A 353 40.03 9.73 35.27
N PHE A 354 40.35 9.81 33.97
CA PHE A 354 41.73 9.73 33.50
C PHE A 354 42.59 10.91 33.95
N LEU A 355 42.04 12.14 33.93
CA LEU A 355 42.75 13.34 34.40
C LEU A 355 43.05 13.27 35.90
N ILE A 356 42.07 12.86 36.72
CA ILE A 356 42.25 12.67 38.17
C ILE A 356 43.29 11.58 38.45
N ASN A 357 43.20 10.43 37.77
CA ASN A 357 44.19 9.35 37.94
C ASN A 357 45.59 9.75 37.47
N ARG A 358 45.70 10.62 36.46
CA ARG A 358 46.98 11.15 36.00
C ARG A 358 47.59 12.09 37.05
N GLU A 359 46.81 13.00 37.63
CA GLU A 359 47.29 13.88 38.70
C GLU A 359 47.69 13.13 39.98
N LEU A 360 46.93 12.08 40.34
CA LEU A 360 47.22 11.23 41.50
C LEU A 360 48.48 10.36 41.33
N LYS A 361 48.94 10.13 40.09
CA LYS A 361 50.22 9.43 39.81
C LYS A 361 51.43 10.37 39.72
N THR A 362 51.21 11.68 39.63
CA THR A 362 52.25 12.72 39.59
C THR A 362 52.51 13.38 40.94
N LYS A 363 51.77 12.97 41.99
CA LYS A 363 52.08 13.21 43.40
C LYS A 363 52.57 11.89 44.00
#